data_AF-A0A7G6S8G9-F1
#
_entry.id   AF-A0A7G6S8G9-F1
#
_cell.length_a   1.000
_cell.length_b   1.000
_cell.length_c   1.000
_cell.angle_alpha   90.00
_cell.angle_beta   90.00
_cell.angle_gamma   90.00
#
_symmetry.space_group_name_H-M   'P 1'
#
loop_
_entity.id
_entity.type
_entity.pdbx_description
1 polymer ?
#
loop_
_entity_poly.entity_id
_entity_poly.type
_entity_poly.pdbx_seq_one_letter_code
_entity_poly.pdbx_strand_id
1 'polypeptide(L)'
;MIDVRAVCAEYDLEIVPANVLPQPGQTRAVATMERILNKYGEGHFRMVLTTLAETRDNNCLIDETSLYATSDLILACPDWVENHTSEWLEWWDKIPLGPIMATISQLRGKVHARFALAGAIYLMLTHYSNQRMAKLDSAPSIKSKLPKQYKGKHLRQVERIRLGRKLIQIKADLPRGHFIPWVKDESGISYGAVQRYMREAKAA
;
A
#
# COMPACT_ATOMS: atom_id res chain seq x y z
N MET A 1 -24.39 24.73 -7.50
CA MET A 1 -24.26 23.70 -6.46
C MET A 1 -24.41 22.37 -7.17
N ILE A 2 -23.43 21.47 -7.04
CA ILE A 2 -23.50 20.15 -7.69
C ILE A 2 -24.58 19.32 -7.03
N ASP A 3 -25.38 18.65 -7.85
CA ASP A 3 -26.49 17.79 -7.43
C ASP A 3 -26.00 16.34 -7.35
N VAL A 4 -26.25 15.67 -6.22
CA VAL A 4 -25.97 14.24 -6.02
C VAL A 4 -26.59 13.41 -7.13
N ARG A 5 -27.80 13.74 -7.58
CA ARG A 5 -28.49 12.98 -8.64
C ARG A 5 -27.75 13.05 -9.96
N ALA A 6 -27.23 14.22 -10.30
CA ALA A 6 -26.45 14.42 -11.52
C ALA A 6 -25.16 13.58 -11.47
N VAL A 7 -24.44 13.60 -10.35
CA VAL A 7 -23.23 12.79 -10.19
C VAL A 7 -23.56 11.29 -10.23
N CYS A 8 -24.60 10.83 -9.52
CA CYS A 8 -25.01 9.42 -9.56
C CYS A 8 -25.33 8.93 -10.98
N ALA A 9 -25.98 9.77 -11.79
CA ALA A 9 -26.28 9.43 -13.19
C ALA A 9 -25.03 9.22 -14.04
N GLU A 10 -23.91 9.86 -13.74
CA GLU A 10 -22.63 9.64 -14.43
C GLU A 10 -22.04 8.24 -14.16
N TYR A 11 -22.43 7.60 -13.04
CA TYR A 11 -21.98 6.26 -12.65
C TYR A 11 -23.04 5.18 -12.90
N ASP A 12 -24.06 5.47 -13.70
CA ASP A 12 -25.21 4.58 -13.95
C ASP A 12 -25.92 4.13 -12.64
N LEU A 13 -25.89 4.98 -11.60
CA LEU A 13 -26.53 4.70 -10.31
C LEU A 13 -27.96 5.25 -10.25
N GLU A 14 -28.93 4.35 -10.25
CA GLU A 14 -30.34 4.69 -10.10
C GLU A 14 -30.70 4.93 -8.63
N ILE A 15 -31.34 6.07 -8.35
CA ILE A 15 -31.84 6.39 -7.01
C ILE A 15 -33.28 5.88 -6.87
N VAL A 16 -33.47 4.94 -5.95
CA VAL A 16 -34.79 4.37 -5.64
C VAL A 16 -35.37 4.93 -4.33
N PRO A 17 -36.71 4.88 -4.15
CA PRO A 17 -37.36 5.32 -2.91
C PRO A 17 -36.91 4.54 -1.67
N ALA A 18 -37.00 5.17 -0.49
CA ALA A 18 -36.53 4.58 0.77
C ALA A 18 -37.20 3.25 1.14
N ASN A 19 -38.47 3.05 0.74
CA ASN A 19 -39.25 1.84 0.98
C ASN A 19 -38.98 0.71 -0.01
N VAL A 20 -38.16 0.94 -1.04
CA VAL A 20 -37.77 -0.08 -2.03
C VAL A 20 -36.45 -0.71 -1.62
N LEU A 21 -36.34 -2.03 -1.77
CA LEU A 21 -35.06 -2.74 -1.63
C LEU A 21 -34.23 -2.52 -2.91
N PRO A 22 -33.05 -1.87 -2.83
CA PRO A 22 -32.25 -1.61 -4.02
C PRO A 22 -31.74 -2.90 -4.68
N GLN A 23 -31.77 -2.92 -6.01
CA GLN A 23 -31.13 -3.93 -6.86
C GLN A 23 -29.69 -3.52 -7.20
N PRO A 24 -28.86 -4.40 -7.82
CA PRO A 24 -27.59 -3.97 -8.40
C PRO A 24 -27.76 -2.72 -9.28
N GLY A 25 -26.85 -1.74 -9.13
CA GLY A 25 -26.91 -0.44 -9.81
C GLY A 25 -27.87 0.55 -9.17
N GLN A 26 -28.52 0.21 -8.05
CA GLN A 26 -29.47 1.07 -7.38
C GLN A 26 -29.01 1.46 -5.97
N THR A 27 -29.46 2.62 -5.50
CA THR A 27 -29.25 3.07 -4.13
C THR A 27 -30.43 3.89 -3.61
N ARG A 28 -30.62 3.89 -2.29
CA ARG A 28 -31.55 4.79 -1.59
C ARG A 28 -30.84 5.73 -0.62
N ALA A 29 -29.50 5.69 -0.57
CA ALA A 29 -28.68 6.38 0.43
C ALA A 29 -28.39 7.85 0.07
N VAL A 30 -29.36 8.55 -0.53
CA VAL A 30 -29.20 9.92 -1.07
C VAL A 30 -28.78 10.90 0.02
N ALA A 31 -29.45 10.87 1.18
CA ALA A 31 -29.13 11.76 2.30
C ALA A 31 -27.68 11.58 2.80
N THR A 32 -27.14 10.35 2.72
CA THR A 32 -25.75 10.08 3.07
C THR A 32 -24.79 10.67 2.05
N MET A 33 -25.11 10.51 0.76
CA MET A 33 -24.34 11.10 -0.33
C MET A 33 -24.32 12.63 -0.24
N GLU A 34 -25.46 13.28 0.02
CA GLU A 34 -25.57 14.72 0.24
C GLU A 34 -24.69 15.18 1.40
N ARG A 35 -24.71 14.44 2.53
CA ARG A 35 -23.85 14.75 3.69
C ARG A 35 -22.36 14.62 3.36
N ILE A 36 -21.96 13.61 2.59
CA ILE A 36 -20.56 13.44 2.17
C ILE A 36 -20.15 14.57 1.23
N LEU A 37 -20.95 14.85 0.20
CA LEU A 37 -20.71 15.92 -0.77
C LEU A 37 -20.59 17.29 -0.08
N ASN A 38 -21.54 17.63 0.78
CA ASN A 38 -21.55 18.91 1.49
C ASN A 38 -20.39 19.06 2.47
N LYS A 39 -19.90 17.96 3.05
CA LYS A 39 -18.83 17.99 4.06
C LYS A 39 -17.43 17.99 3.47
N TYR A 40 -17.20 17.20 2.41
CA TYR A 40 -15.86 16.95 1.88
C TYR A 40 -15.65 17.47 0.45
N GLY A 41 -16.71 17.96 -0.20
CA GLY A 41 -16.64 18.51 -1.56
C GLY A 41 -16.77 17.45 -2.66
N GLU A 42 -16.89 17.94 -3.89
CA GLU A 42 -17.17 17.13 -5.07
C GLU A 42 -16.07 16.11 -5.37
N GLY A 43 -14.80 16.50 -5.33
CA GLY A 43 -13.67 15.61 -5.66
C GLY A 43 -13.64 14.37 -4.76
N HIS A 44 -13.81 14.56 -3.45
CA HIS A 44 -13.90 13.46 -2.49
C HIS A 44 -15.11 12.57 -2.76
N PHE A 45 -16.28 13.19 -2.99
CA PHE A 45 -17.51 12.46 -3.26
C PHE A 45 -17.42 11.61 -4.53
N ARG A 46 -16.86 12.15 -5.61
CA ARG A 46 -16.60 11.41 -6.86
C ARG A 46 -15.65 10.24 -6.63
N MET A 47 -14.58 10.43 -5.85
CA MET A 47 -13.66 9.33 -5.53
C MET A 47 -14.35 8.21 -4.73
N VAL A 48 -15.27 8.53 -3.83
CA VAL A 48 -16.10 7.52 -3.13
C VAL A 48 -16.95 6.73 -4.13
N LEU A 49 -17.62 7.40 -5.07
CA LEU A 49 -18.44 6.73 -6.07
C LEU A 49 -17.62 5.92 -7.06
N THR A 50 -16.52 6.46 -7.60
CA THR A 50 -15.56 5.72 -8.44
C THR A 50 -15.09 4.45 -7.72
N THR A 51 -14.74 4.54 -6.43
CA THR A 51 -14.31 3.37 -5.66
C THR A 51 -15.40 2.30 -5.54
N LEU A 52 -16.66 2.70 -5.33
CA LEU A 52 -17.76 1.75 -5.07
C LEU A 52 -18.49 1.26 -6.34
N ALA A 53 -18.56 2.08 -7.39
CA ALA A 53 -19.33 1.80 -8.59
C ALA A 53 -18.48 1.19 -9.72
N GLU A 54 -17.20 1.52 -9.80
CA GLU A 54 -16.34 1.02 -10.88
C GLU A 54 -15.61 -0.28 -10.52
N THR A 55 -15.56 -0.64 -9.24
CA THR A 55 -14.86 -1.85 -8.79
C THR A 55 -15.78 -3.07 -8.81
N ARG A 56 -15.23 -4.20 -9.27
CA ARG A 56 -15.98 -5.43 -9.55
C ARG A 56 -16.73 -5.93 -8.31
N ASP A 57 -17.96 -6.42 -8.53
CA ASP A 57 -18.85 -7.04 -7.53
C ASP A 57 -19.43 -6.11 -6.43
N ASN A 58 -19.26 -4.80 -6.54
CA ASN A 58 -19.79 -3.83 -5.56
C ASN A 58 -21.16 -3.22 -5.92
N ASN A 59 -21.71 -3.55 -7.09
CA ASN A 59 -22.90 -2.90 -7.66
C ASN A 59 -24.18 -2.98 -6.80
N CYS A 60 -24.28 -3.88 -5.83
CA CYS A 60 -25.42 -3.97 -4.90
C CYS A 60 -25.19 -3.30 -3.54
N LEU A 61 -24.01 -2.72 -3.31
CA LEU A 61 -23.52 -2.44 -1.97
C LEU A 61 -23.35 -0.96 -1.69
N ILE A 62 -23.94 -0.07 -2.48
CA ILE A 62 -23.91 1.38 -2.22
C ILE A 62 -25.03 1.75 -1.25
N ASP A 63 -24.76 1.54 0.04
CA ASP A 63 -25.63 1.91 1.15
C ASP A 63 -24.93 2.92 2.08
N GLU A 64 -25.62 3.35 3.13
CA GLU A 64 -25.05 4.29 4.09
C GLU A 64 -23.74 3.79 4.72
N THR A 65 -23.63 2.48 4.98
CA THR A 65 -22.50 1.89 5.68
C THR A 65 -21.26 1.89 4.80
N SER A 66 -21.39 1.41 3.57
CA SER A 66 -20.28 1.37 2.61
C SER A 66 -19.85 2.76 2.18
N LEU A 67 -20.79 3.68 1.92
CA LEU A 67 -20.48 5.07 1.57
C LEU A 67 -19.60 5.73 2.63
N TYR A 68 -19.99 5.60 3.91
CA TYR A 68 -19.19 6.17 4.99
C TYR A 68 -17.87 5.43 5.23
N ALA A 69 -17.85 4.11 5.14
CA ALA A 69 -16.63 3.34 5.31
C ALA A 69 -15.58 3.67 4.22
N THR A 70 -16.01 3.73 2.96
CA THR A 70 -15.15 4.15 1.84
C THR A 70 -14.66 5.58 2.01
N SER A 71 -15.55 6.50 2.40
CA SER A 71 -15.21 7.89 2.68
C SER A 71 -14.14 8.02 3.78
N ASP A 72 -14.26 7.25 4.87
CA ASP A 72 -13.25 7.23 5.94
C ASP A 72 -11.89 6.73 5.47
N LEU A 73 -11.87 5.68 4.65
CA LEU A 73 -10.63 5.09 4.16
C LEU A 73 -9.91 5.99 3.18
N ILE A 74 -10.65 6.72 2.33
CA ILE A 74 -10.08 7.74 1.45
C ILE A 74 -9.40 8.83 2.28
N LEU A 75 -10.05 9.32 3.34
CA LEU A 75 -9.48 10.33 4.24
C LEU A 75 -8.29 9.81 5.04
N ALA A 76 -8.31 8.53 5.44
CA ALA A 76 -7.26 7.92 6.24
C ALA A 76 -6.03 7.54 5.40
N CYS A 77 -6.18 7.34 4.09
CA CYS A 77 -5.13 6.87 3.18
C CYS A 77 -4.92 7.81 1.99
N PRO A 78 -4.71 9.13 2.20
CA PRO A 78 -4.60 10.09 1.11
C PRO A 78 -3.47 9.74 0.13
N ASP A 79 -2.33 9.25 0.64
CA ASP A 79 -1.21 8.82 -0.21
C ASP A 79 -1.59 7.69 -1.17
N TRP A 80 -2.43 6.74 -0.75
CA TRP A 80 -2.87 5.64 -1.62
C TRP A 80 -3.85 6.14 -2.68
N VAL A 81 -4.70 7.10 -2.33
CA VAL A 81 -5.71 7.64 -3.25
C VAL A 81 -5.10 8.60 -4.26
N GLU A 82 -4.23 9.50 -3.83
CA GLU A 82 -3.68 10.58 -4.67
C GLU A 82 -2.49 10.12 -5.52
N ASN A 83 -1.58 9.32 -4.95
CA ASN A 83 -0.35 8.92 -5.63
C ASN A 83 -0.40 7.50 -6.23
N HIS A 84 -1.41 6.71 -5.86
CA HIS A 84 -1.55 5.30 -6.24
C HIS A 84 -2.99 4.93 -6.62
N THR A 85 -3.72 5.85 -7.27
CA THR A 85 -5.16 5.70 -7.57
C THR A 85 -5.47 4.41 -8.33
N SER A 86 -4.66 4.05 -9.33
CA SER A 86 -4.85 2.80 -10.09
C SER A 86 -4.72 1.58 -9.18
N GLU A 87 -3.70 1.53 -8.32
CA GLU A 87 -3.54 0.42 -7.38
C GLU A 87 -4.62 0.38 -6.32
N TRP A 88 -5.09 1.54 -5.85
CA TRP A 88 -6.24 1.64 -4.96
C TRP A 88 -7.45 0.90 -5.56
N LEU A 89 -7.81 1.22 -6.81
CA LEU A 89 -8.93 0.55 -7.49
C LEU A 89 -8.68 -0.95 -7.70
N GLU A 90 -7.46 -1.35 -8.08
CA GLU A 90 -7.09 -2.78 -8.20
C GLU A 90 -7.12 -3.55 -6.87
N TRP A 91 -6.91 -2.88 -5.74
CA TRP A 91 -7.02 -3.49 -4.42
C TRP A 91 -8.49 -3.64 -4.02
N TRP A 92 -9.31 -2.62 -4.28
CA TRP A 92 -10.75 -2.68 -4.05
C TRP A 92 -11.44 -3.76 -4.89
N ASP A 93 -11.02 -3.97 -6.14
CA ASP A 93 -11.49 -5.07 -7.00
C ASP A 93 -11.29 -6.48 -6.39
N LYS A 94 -10.34 -6.63 -5.46
CA LYS A 94 -10.03 -7.90 -4.81
C LYS A 94 -10.78 -8.10 -3.51
N ILE A 95 -11.44 -7.05 -2.99
CA ILE A 95 -12.13 -7.09 -1.71
C ILE A 95 -13.49 -7.76 -1.91
N PRO A 96 -13.79 -8.88 -1.22
CA PRO A 96 -15.10 -9.51 -1.25
C PRO A 96 -16.07 -8.71 -0.35
N LEU A 97 -16.47 -7.52 -0.79
CA LEU A 97 -17.21 -6.55 0.03
C LEU A 97 -18.53 -7.12 0.52
N GLY A 98 -19.30 -7.80 -0.34
CA GLY A 98 -20.58 -8.42 0.01
C GLY A 98 -20.45 -9.44 1.16
N PRO A 99 -19.56 -10.45 1.05
CA PRO A 99 -19.25 -11.36 2.14
C PRO A 99 -18.79 -10.67 3.43
N ILE A 100 -17.98 -9.61 3.35
CA ILE A 100 -17.56 -8.83 4.53
C ILE A 100 -18.77 -8.16 5.17
N MET A 101 -19.60 -7.47 4.39
CA MET A 101 -20.82 -6.80 4.88
C MET A 101 -21.80 -7.79 5.53
N ALA A 102 -21.98 -8.96 4.92
CA ALA A 102 -22.78 -10.05 5.49
C ALA A 102 -22.19 -10.54 6.82
N THR A 103 -20.86 -10.68 6.92
CA THR A 103 -20.18 -11.13 8.13
C THR A 103 -20.30 -10.11 9.26
N ILE A 104 -19.97 -8.84 9.01
CA ILE A 104 -20.03 -7.79 10.04
C ILE A 104 -21.46 -7.49 10.49
N SER A 105 -22.48 -7.84 9.69
CA SER A 105 -23.88 -7.65 10.08
C SER A 105 -24.24 -8.44 11.34
N GLN A 106 -23.49 -9.50 11.66
CA GLN A 106 -23.61 -10.27 12.90
C GLN A 106 -23.20 -9.47 14.15
N LEU A 107 -22.46 -8.36 13.98
CA LEU A 107 -22.03 -7.47 15.06
C LEU A 107 -23.02 -6.33 15.32
N ARG A 108 -24.16 -6.29 14.61
CA ARG A 108 -25.18 -5.24 14.78
C ARG A 108 -25.65 -5.17 16.24
N GLY A 109 -25.79 -3.93 16.74
CA GLY A 109 -26.15 -3.65 18.14
C GLY A 109 -25.00 -3.79 19.14
N LYS A 110 -23.80 -4.21 18.70
CA LYS A 110 -22.58 -4.28 19.52
C LYS A 110 -21.50 -3.34 19.01
N VAL A 111 -21.31 -3.26 17.70
CA VAL A 111 -20.34 -2.39 17.04
C VAL A 111 -21.04 -1.56 15.97
N HIS A 112 -20.61 -0.31 15.80
CA HIS A 112 -21.13 0.54 14.74
C HIS A 112 -20.69 0.00 13.36
N ALA A 113 -21.66 -0.30 12.47
CA ALA A 113 -21.42 -1.03 11.23
C ALA A 113 -20.35 -0.36 10.34
N ARG A 114 -20.39 0.97 10.22
CA ARG A 114 -19.38 1.78 9.53
C ARG A 114 -17.95 1.46 9.96
N PHE A 115 -17.68 1.44 11.27
CA PHE A 115 -16.33 1.23 11.79
C PHE A 115 -15.89 -0.23 11.65
N ALA A 116 -16.82 -1.17 11.82
CA ALA A 116 -16.54 -2.59 11.56
C ALA A 116 -16.18 -2.82 10.09
N LEU A 117 -16.93 -2.22 9.17
CA LEU A 117 -16.68 -2.32 7.72
C LEU A 117 -15.34 -1.67 7.36
N ALA A 118 -15.13 -0.42 7.78
CA ALA A 118 -13.89 0.32 7.49
C ALA A 118 -12.64 -0.44 8.00
N GLY A 119 -12.68 -0.97 9.23
CA GLY A 119 -11.58 -1.74 9.78
C GLY A 119 -11.30 -3.05 9.03
N ALA A 120 -12.35 -3.78 8.63
CA ALA A 120 -12.21 -5.01 7.86
C ALA A 120 -11.59 -4.76 6.47
N ILE A 121 -12.08 -3.73 5.76
CA ILE A 121 -11.54 -3.33 4.46
C ILE A 121 -10.09 -2.85 4.61
N TYR A 122 -9.79 -2.03 5.62
CA TYR A 122 -8.44 -1.50 5.85
C TYR A 122 -7.40 -2.62 5.99
N LEU A 123 -7.71 -3.67 6.78
CA LEU A 123 -6.81 -4.82 6.94
C LEU A 123 -6.49 -5.49 5.59
N MET A 124 -7.45 -5.58 4.68
CA MET A 124 -7.24 -6.14 3.35
C MET A 124 -6.41 -5.20 2.46
N LEU A 125 -6.70 -3.91 2.47
CA LEU A 125 -5.92 -2.92 1.72
C LEU A 125 -4.45 -2.91 2.17
N THR A 126 -4.19 -2.96 3.48
CA THR A 126 -2.84 -3.11 4.04
C THR A 126 -2.17 -4.40 3.58
N HIS A 127 -2.92 -5.51 3.53
CA HIS A 127 -2.37 -6.77 3.03
C HIS A 127 -1.95 -6.66 1.56
N TYR A 128 -2.79 -6.09 0.68
CA TYR A 128 -2.47 -5.93 -0.74
C TYR A 128 -1.35 -4.92 -1.00
N SER A 129 -1.31 -3.82 -0.26
CA SER A 129 -0.23 -2.84 -0.38
C SER A 129 1.12 -3.44 0.05
N ASN A 130 1.14 -4.24 1.12
CA ASN A 130 2.34 -4.96 1.55
C ASN A 130 2.78 -6.04 0.56
N GLN A 131 1.85 -6.79 -0.04
CA GLN A 131 2.20 -7.73 -1.11
C GLN A 131 2.84 -7.02 -2.31
N ARG A 132 2.35 -5.83 -2.67
CA ARG A 132 2.97 -5.00 -3.71
C ARG A 132 4.36 -4.57 -3.30
N MET A 133 4.57 -4.08 -2.08
CA MET A 133 5.90 -3.71 -1.60
C MET A 133 6.86 -4.89 -1.64
N ALA A 134 6.43 -6.08 -1.18
CA ALA A 134 7.20 -7.30 -1.32
C ALA A 134 7.50 -7.65 -2.79
N LYS A 135 6.54 -7.45 -3.71
CA LYS A 135 6.74 -7.62 -5.16
C LYS A 135 7.63 -6.55 -5.78
N LEU A 136 7.67 -5.31 -5.29
CA LEU A 136 8.57 -4.24 -5.75
C LEU A 136 9.99 -4.44 -5.22
N ASP A 137 10.12 -4.94 -3.99
CA ASP A 137 11.37 -5.36 -3.39
C ASP A 137 11.94 -6.62 -4.08
N SER A 138 11.05 -7.51 -4.53
CA SER A 138 11.38 -8.71 -5.31
C SER A 138 11.50 -8.45 -6.81
N ALA A 139 10.81 -7.43 -7.32
CA ALA A 139 11.03 -6.91 -8.66
C ALA A 139 12.48 -6.47 -8.68
N PRO A 140 13.21 -6.82 -9.73
CA PRO A 140 14.64 -6.69 -9.68
C PRO A 140 14.84 -5.15 -9.61
N SER A 141 15.32 -4.65 -8.47
CA SER A 141 15.37 -3.20 -8.18
C SER A 141 16.20 -2.49 -9.24
N ILE A 142 16.24 -1.15 -9.29
CA ILE A 142 17.11 -0.44 -10.24
C ILE A 142 18.57 -0.99 -10.21
N LYS A 143 19.03 -1.51 -9.06
CA LYS A 143 20.31 -2.26 -8.93
C LYS A 143 20.42 -3.49 -9.82
N SER A 144 19.33 -4.18 -10.08
CA SER A 144 19.26 -5.36 -10.93
C SER A 144 19.18 -5.07 -12.44
N LYS A 145 18.67 -3.89 -12.83
CA LYS A 145 18.53 -3.45 -14.22
C LYS A 145 19.75 -2.66 -14.68
N LEU A 146 20.56 -2.18 -13.73
CA LEU A 146 21.87 -1.63 -13.99
C LEU A 146 22.74 -2.65 -14.76
N PRO A 147 23.44 -2.24 -15.84
CA PRO A 147 24.39 -3.08 -16.54
C PRO A 147 25.39 -3.71 -15.56
N LYS A 148 25.90 -4.91 -15.87
CA LYS A 148 26.82 -5.69 -15.00
C LYS A 148 27.98 -4.85 -14.41
N GLN A 149 28.39 -3.79 -15.10
CA GLN A 149 29.45 -2.86 -14.67
C GLN A 149 29.06 -1.95 -13.48
N TYR A 150 27.77 -1.69 -13.26
CA TYR A 150 27.25 -0.89 -12.14
C TYR A 150 26.66 -1.74 -11.01
N LYS A 151 26.49 -3.05 -11.23
CA LYS A 151 26.30 -4.04 -10.17
C LYS A 151 27.65 -4.27 -9.52
N GLY A 152 27.86 -3.79 -8.30
CA GLY A 152 29.07 -4.12 -7.55
C GLY A 152 29.32 -5.63 -7.61
N LYS A 153 30.49 -6.04 -8.10
CA LYS A 153 30.86 -7.46 -8.29
C LYS A 153 30.53 -8.23 -7.01
N HIS A 154 29.60 -9.18 -7.06
CA HIS A 154 29.45 -10.16 -5.99
C HIS A 154 30.73 -11.01 -5.97
N LEU A 155 31.68 -10.62 -5.12
CA LEU A 155 32.92 -11.36 -4.90
C LEU A 155 32.56 -12.77 -4.43
N ARG A 156 33.19 -13.78 -5.06
CA ARG A 156 33.04 -15.18 -4.63
C ARG A 156 33.55 -15.30 -3.20
N GLN A 157 33.02 -16.27 -2.44
CA GLN A 157 33.38 -16.45 -1.01
C GLN A 157 34.90 -16.55 -0.80
N VAL A 158 35.61 -17.25 -1.69
CA VAL A 158 37.08 -17.36 -1.68
C VAL A 158 37.77 -15.99 -1.81
N GLU A 159 37.26 -15.11 -2.69
CA GLU A 159 37.80 -13.76 -2.87
C GLU A 159 37.50 -12.86 -1.67
N ARG A 160 36.32 -13.01 -1.05
CA ARG A 160 35.96 -12.30 0.19
C ARG A 160 36.87 -12.69 1.35
N ILE A 161 37.17 -13.97 1.51
CA ILE A 161 38.11 -14.47 2.52
C ILE A 161 39.50 -13.92 2.26
N ARG A 162 39.98 -13.94 1.00
CA ARG A 162 41.29 -13.37 0.63
C ARG A 162 41.39 -11.88 0.94
N LEU A 163 40.38 -11.09 0.56
CA LEU A 163 40.31 -9.66 0.85
C LEU A 163 40.18 -9.39 2.36
N GLY A 164 39.41 -10.21 3.08
CA GLY A 164 39.28 -10.15 4.53
C GLY A 164 40.61 -10.36 5.25
N ARG A 165 41.42 -11.34 4.83
CA ARG A 165 42.78 -11.56 5.35
C ARG A 165 43.68 -10.34 5.10
N LYS A 166 43.63 -9.75 3.90
CA LYS A 166 44.38 -8.52 3.57
C LYS A 166 43.94 -7.32 4.44
N LEU A 167 42.65 -7.16 4.68
CA LEU A 167 42.11 -6.09 5.53
C LEU A 167 42.49 -6.26 7.01
N ILE A 168 42.57 -7.50 7.50
CA ILE A 168 43.08 -7.81 8.85
C ILE A 168 44.55 -7.42 8.97
N GLN A 169 45.36 -7.73 7.95
CA GLN A 169 46.77 -7.35 7.93
C GLN A 169 46.95 -5.83 7.93
N ILE A 170 46.27 -5.11 7.04
CA ILE A 170 46.32 -3.64 6.98
C ILE A 170 45.88 -3.01 8.31
N LYS A 171 44.86 -3.59 8.98
CA LYS A 171 44.43 -3.13 10.30
C LYS A 171 45.51 -3.31 11.37
N ALA A 172 46.32 -4.35 11.28
CA ALA A 172 47.41 -4.62 12.22
C ALA A 172 48.60 -3.68 11.97
N ASP A 173 48.86 -3.33 10.71
CA ASP A 173 49.99 -2.47 10.31
C ASP A 173 49.70 -0.98 10.57
N LEU A 174 48.43 -0.58 10.62
CA LEU A 174 48.03 0.81 10.88
C LEU A 174 48.06 1.18 12.37
N PRO A 175 48.44 2.42 12.72
CA PRO A 175 48.34 2.91 14.09
C PRO A 175 46.91 2.86 14.63
N ARG A 176 46.78 2.71 15.95
CA ARG A 176 45.48 2.58 16.61
C ARG A 176 44.57 3.77 16.27
N GLY A 177 43.36 3.48 15.82
CA GLY A 177 42.36 4.49 15.43
C GLY A 177 42.39 4.89 13.95
N HIS A 178 43.46 4.59 13.21
CA HIS A 178 43.60 5.00 11.80
C HIS A 178 42.91 4.07 10.81
N PHE A 179 42.48 2.88 11.23
CA PHE A 179 41.82 1.93 10.35
C PHE A 179 40.47 2.43 9.81
N ILE A 180 39.65 3.10 10.63
CA ILE A 180 38.33 3.60 10.18
C ILE A 180 38.48 4.76 9.17
N PRO A 181 39.33 5.78 9.43
CA PRO A 181 39.68 6.78 8.41
C PRO A 181 40.19 6.15 7.12
N TRP A 182 41.16 5.25 7.21
CA TRP A 182 41.73 4.55 6.05
C TRP A 182 40.68 3.78 5.24
N VAL A 183 39.70 3.13 5.89
CA VAL A 183 38.60 2.45 5.18
C VAL A 183 37.74 3.44 4.40
N LYS A 184 37.46 4.62 4.94
CA LYS A 184 36.63 5.63 4.28
C LYS A 184 37.34 6.25 3.07
N ASP A 185 38.63 6.49 3.21
CA ASP A 185 39.37 7.33 2.26
C ASP A 185 40.10 6.50 1.19
N GLU A 186 40.58 5.29 1.52
CA GLU A 186 41.49 4.54 0.66
C GLU A 186 40.96 3.16 0.21
N SER A 187 40.04 2.54 0.96
CA SER A 187 39.72 1.12 0.69
C SER A 187 38.85 0.87 -0.54
N GLY A 188 38.09 1.87 -0.99
CA GLY A 188 37.09 1.74 -2.08
C GLY A 188 35.95 0.76 -1.77
N ILE A 189 35.81 0.29 -0.52
CA ILE A 189 34.85 -0.71 -0.08
C ILE A 189 34.03 -0.13 1.08
N SER A 190 32.71 -0.38 1.11
CA SER A 190 31.87 0.09 2.21
C SER A 190 32.27 -0.54 3.55
N TYR A 191 32.13 0.21 4.64
CA TYR A 191 32.49 -0.25 5.98
C TYR A 191 31.79 -1.56 6.39
N GLY A 192 30.50 -1.71 6.04
CA GLY A 192 29.76 -2.95 6.27
C GLY A 192 30.32 -4.15 5.50
N ALA A 193 30.80 -3.94 4.27
CA ALA A 193 31.46 -4.98 3.49
C ALA A 193 32.84 -5.36 4.07
N VAL A 194 33.62 -4.38 4.54
CA VAL A 194 34.89 -4.62 5.26
C VAL A 194 34.67 -5.50 6.49
N GLN A 195 33.71 -5.15 7.36
CA GLN A 195 33.40 -5.94 8.56
C GLN A 195 32.99 -7.37 8.21
N ARG A 196 32.16 -7.54 7.17
CA ARG A 196 31.72 -8.85 6.70
C ARG A 196 32.90 -9.70 6.21
N TYR A 197 33.77 -9.16 5.36
CA TYR A 197 34.91 -9.90 4.81
C TYR A 197 35.92 -10.28 5.88
N MET A 198 36.22 -9.37 6.83
CA MET A 198 37.09 -9.68 7.96
C MET A 198 36.50 -10.75 8.89
N ARG A 199 35.18 -10.78 9.08
CA ARG A 199 34.50 -11.83 9.85
C ARG A 199 34.59 -13.18 9.15
N GLU A 200 34.29 -13.23 7.84
CA GLU A 200 34.42 -14.44 7.03
C GLU A 200 35.86 -14.98 7.05
N ALA A 201 36.86 -14.10 6.98
CA ALA A 201 38.27 -14.48 7.04
C ALA A 201 38.74 -14.99 8.41
N LYS A 202 38.10 -14.57 9.51
CA LYS A 202 38.39 -15.08 10.87
C LYS A 202 37.73 -16.44 11.12
N ALA A 203 36.63 -16.73 10.43
CA ALA A 203 35.89 -17.97 10.55
C ALA A 203 36.40 -19.07 9.60
N ALA A 204 37.34 -18.77 8.71
CA ALA A 204 37.85 -19.65 7.66
C ALA A 204 39.36 -19.86 7.73
#